data_AF-A0A0Q6T0A5-F1
#
_entry.id   AF-A0A0Q6T0A5-F1
#
_cell.length_a   1.000
_cell.length_b   1.000
_cell.length_c   1.000
_cell.angle_alpha   90.00
_cell.angle_beta   90.00
_cell.angle_gamma   90.00
#
_symmetry.space_group_name_H-M   'P 1'
#
loop_
_entity.id
_entity.type
_entity.pdbx_description
1 polymer ?
#
loop_
_entity_poly.entity_id
_entity_poly.type
_entity_poly.pdbx_seq_one_letter_code
_entity_poly.pdbx_strand_id
1 'polypeptide(L)'
;MVMELAGPANWDELSKVWRGVQADLDLPAPAIAVSGTDGLQLWFSLQQPMSALRAVAFLAHLQSRYLADVTPARLRLSPSADGRSFDAALVPAQQEPTENWSAFVAPDLAPVFADTPWLDIPPGIEGQADLLARLESIKPAALAAAMQRLQPAVSAGSPPATQPPSAGVDPKHFLQQVLNDETAALALRVEAAKALLRHAEQPGSRQDD
;
A
#
# COMPACT_ATOMS: atom_id res chain seq x y z
N MET A 1 6.65 -6.87 3.29
CA MET A 1 5.37 -6.12 3.41
C MET A 1 4.29 -7.11 3.79
N VAL A 2 3.27 -6.68 4.53
CA VAL A 2 2.23 -7.58 5.05
C VAL A 2 0.84 -7.01 4.82
N MET A 3 -0.09 -7.87 4.44
CA MET A 3 -1.52 -7.60 4.38
C MET A 3 -2.25 -8.62 5.23
N GLU A 4 -3.02 -8.17 6.22
CA GLU A 4 -3.75 -9.02 7.14
C GLU A 4 -5.26 -8.76 7.03
N LEU A 5 -6.03 -9.84 6.96
CA LEU A 5 -7.48 -9.81 7.06
C LEU A 5 -7.90 -10.36 8.43
N ALA A 6 -8.36 -9.47 9.31
CA ALA A 6 -8.86 -9.78 10.63
C ALA A 6 -10.34 -10.24 10.62
N GLY A 7 -10.74 -10.86 11.74
CA GLY A 7 -11.89 -11.74 11.88
C GLY A 7 -13.22 -11.24 11.29
N PRO A 8 -14.04 -12.13 10.70
CA PRO A 8 -13.75 -13.55 10.38
C PRO A 8 -12.68 -13.67 9.28
N ALA A 9 -11.65 -14.49 9.44
CA ALA A 9 -10.48 -14.49 8.54
C ALA A 9 -10.78 -15.24 7.22
N ASN A 10 -11.64 -14.65 6.39
CA ASN A 10 -12.17 -15.30 5.21
C ASN A 10 -11.09 -15.53 4.14
N TRP A 11 -10.63 -16.77 4.02
CA TRP A 11 -9.68 -17.14 2.99
C TRP A 11 -10.20 -16.88 1.57
N ASP A 12 -11.51 -16.95 1.32
CA ASP A 12 -12.04 -16.68 -0.03
C ASP A 12 -11.77 -15.24 -0.48
N GLU A 13 -11.80 -14.27 0.45
CA GLU A 13 -11.42 -12.88 0.16
C GLU A 13 -9.92 -12.77 -0.08
N LEU A 14 -9.11 -13.29 0.84
CA LEU A 14 -7.64 -13.17 0.78
C LEU A 14 -7.03 -13.95 -0.40
N SER A 15 -7.65 -15.05 -0.79
CA SER A 15 -7.22 -15.88 -1.91
C SER A 15 -7.40 -15.19 -3.26
N LYS A 16 -8.28 -14.18 -3.38
CA LYS A 16 -8.38 -13.31 -4.56
C LYS A 16 -7.09 -12.52 -4.75
N VAL A 17 -6.55 -11.95 -3.67
CA VAL A 17 -5.25 -11.26 -3.69
C VAL A 17 -4.15 -12.27 -4.00
N TRP A 18 -4.10 -13.39 -3.28
CA TRP A 18 -3.04 -14.40 -3.43
C TRP A 18 -2.93 -14.93 -4.87
N ARG A 19 -4.07 -15.21 -5.52
CA ARG A 19 -4.08 -15.63 -6.93
C ARG A 19 -3.85 -14.46 -7.89
N GLY A 20 -4.46 -13.31 -7.63
CA GLY A 20 -4.39 -12.12 -8.48
C GLY A 20 -2.97 -11.58 -8.64
N VAL A 21 -2.17 -11.59 -7.57
CA VAL A 21 -0.76 -11.15 -7.66
C VAL A 21 0.09 -12.06 -8.56
N GLN A 22 -0.23 -13.35 -8.63
CA GLN A 22 0.46 -14.29 -9.52
C GLN A 22 -0.06 -14.18 -10.94
N ALA A 23 -1.39 -14.26 -11.12
CA ALA A 23 -2.01 -14.35 -12.43
C ALA A 23 -2.02 -13.01 -13.20
N ASP A 24 -2.32 -11.91 -12.51
CA ASP A 24 -2.50 -10.61 -13.17
C ASP A 24 -1.21 -9.78 -13.16
N LEU A 25 -0.41 -9.92 -12.09
CA LEU A 25 0.75 -9.05 -11.85
C LEU A 25 2.09 -9.72 -12.12
N ASP A 26 2.09 -11.04 -12.39
CA ASP A 26 3.29 -11.85 -12.63
C ASP A 26 4.29 -11.75 -11.46
N LEU A 27 3.76 -11.69 -10.24
CA LEU A 27 4.54 -11.67 -9.00
C LEU A 27 4.61 -13.07 -8.39
N PRO A 28 5.68 -13.40 -7.66
CA PRO A 28 5.75 -14.64 -6.89
C PRO A 28 4.64 -14.71 -5.84
N ALA A 29 4.25 -15.93 -5.49
CA ALA A 29 3.25 -16.19 -4.46
C ALA A 29 3.68 -15.60 -3.12
N PRO A 30 2.84 -14.77 -2.47
CA PRO A 30 3.13 -14.33 -1.11
C PRO A 30 2.97 -15.51 -0.14
N ALA A 31 3.75 -15.48 0.95
CA ALA A 31 3.59 -16.44 2.03
C ALA A 31 2.23 -16.24 2.70
N ILE A 32 1.63 -17.33 3.18
CA ILE A 32 0.38 -17.27 3.94
C ILE A 32 0.73 -17.60 5.39
N ALA A 33 0.25 -16.79 6.32
CA ALA A 33 0.43 -17.01 7.74
C ALA A 33 -0.89 -16.86 8.47
N VAL A 34 -1.06 -17.67 9.53
CA VAL A 34 -2.08 -17.45 10.55
C VAL A 34 -1.50 -16.50 11.59
N SER A 35 -2.25 -15.47 12.00
CA SER A 35 -1.73 -14.45 12.92
C SER A 35 -1.55 -14.95 14.35
N GLY A 36 -2.17 -16.09 14.70
CA GLY A 36 -2.25 -16.56 16.09
C GLY A 36 -3.35 -15.86 16.91
N THR A 37 -4.02 -14.87 16.31
CA THR A 37 -5.10 -14.09 16.94
C THR A 37 -6.42 -14.34 16.23
N ASP A 38 -6.69 -13.56 15.18
CA ASP A 38 -8.00 -13.42 14.56
C ASP A 38 -7.91 -13.20 13.05
N GLY A 39 -6.71 -13.33 12.45
CA GLY A 39 -6.49 -12.98 11.06
C GLY A 39 -5.59 -13.91 10.26
N LEU A 40 -5.79 -13.86 8.94
CA LEU A 40 -4.89 -14.45 7.96
C LEU A 40 -4.03 -13.36 7.33
N GLN A 41 -2.76 -13.66 7.13
CA GLN A 41 -1.75 -12.72 6.65
C GLN A 41 -1.16 -13.19 5.32
N LEU A 42 -0.94 -12.24 4.42
CA LEU A 42 -0.11 -12.39 3.22
C LEU A 42 1.20 -11.64 3.40
N TRP A 43 2.31 -12.36 3.30
CA TRP A 43 3.65 -11.82 3.42
C TRP A 43 4.32 -11.74 2.06
N PHE A 44 4.65 -10.52 1.65
CA PHE A 44 5.36 -10.22 0.41
C PHE A 44 6.84 -10.06 0.68
N SER A 45 7.63 -11.02 0.21
CA SER A 45 9.10 -11.01 0.27
C SER A 45 9.65 -10.11 -0.84
N LEU A 46 10.54 -9.18 -0.49
CA LEU A 46 11.13 -8.22 -1.43
C LEU A 46 12.63 -8.52 -1.58
N GLN A 47 13.12 -8.59 -2.82
CA GLN A 47 14.55 -8.80 -3.06
C GLN A 47 15.40 -7.56 -2.71
N GLN A 48 14.83 -6.36 -2.87
CA GLN A 48 15.47 -5.11 -2.51
C GLN A 48 14.55 -4.29 -1.61
N PRO A 49 15.11 -3.53 -0.66
CA PRO A 49 14.32 -2.63 0.16
C PRO A 49 13.60 -1.60 -0.72
N MET A 50 12.37 -1.27 -0.33
CA MET A 50 11.53 -0.29 -0.98
C MET A 50 11.16 0.81 0.02
N SER A 51 10.93 2.03 -0.46
CA SER A 51 10.46 3.12 0.40
C SER A 51 9.06 2.81 0.96
N ALA A 52 8.82 3.20 2.21
CA ALA A 52 7.53 3.00 2.87
C ALA A 52 6.37 3.58 2.05
N LEU A 53 6.56 4.76 1.44
CA LEU A 53 5.56 5.40 0.58
C LEU A 53 5.17 4.52 -0.63
N ARG A 54 6.14 3.90 -1.31
CA ARG A 54 5.82 3.01 -2.44
C ARG A 54 5.15 1.72 -1.98
N ALA A 55 5.56 1.17 -0.84
CA ALA A 55 4.96 -0.02 -0.25
C ALA A 55 3.49 0.22 0.16
N VAL A 56 3.22 1.35 0.83
CA VAL A 56 1.86 1.81 1.16
C VAL A 56 1.01 1.93 -0.10
N ALA A 57 1.53 2.61 -1.13
CA ALA A 57 0.81 2.75 -2.39
C ALA A 57 0.50 1.38 -3.00
N PHE A 58 1.49 0.48 -3.09
CA PHE A 58 1.30 -0.85 -3.64
C PHE A 58 0.19 -1.64 -2.90
N LEU A 59 0.23 -1.67 -1.57
CA LEU A 59 -0.78 -2.37 -0.76
C LEU A 59 -2.18 -1.75 -0.93
N ALA A 60 -2.28 -0.43 -1.02
CA ALA A 60 -3.55 0.26 -1.26
C ALA A 60 -4.16 -0.08 -2.64
N HIS A 61 -3.33 -0.23 -3.68
CA HIS A 61 -3.81 -0.67 -5.00
C HIS A 61 -4.25 -2.14 -5.00
N LEU A 62 -3.57 -3.01 -4.24
CA LEU A 62 -4.02 -4.40 -4.09
C LEU A 62 -5.36 -4.47 -3.36
N GLN A 63 -5.51 -3.71 -2.27
CA GLN A 63 -6.78 -3.59 -1.55
C GLN A 63 -7.89 -3.12 -2.49
N SER A 64 -7.71 -2.01 -3.20
CA SER A 64 -8.76 -1.43 -4.04
C SER A 64 -9.15 -2.33 -5.21
N ARG A 65 -8.21 -3.11 -5.76
CA ARG A 65 -8.45 -4.01 -6.89
C ARG A 65 -9.12 -5.32 -6.50
N TYR A 66 -8.65 -5.96 -5.43
CA TYR A 66 -9.04 -7.35 -5.11
C TYR A 66 -9.96 -7.45 -3.88
N LEU A 67 -9.95 -6.44 -3.01
CA LEU A 67 -10.68 -6.42 -1.74
C LEU A 67 -11.62 -5.21 -1.63
N ALA A 68 -12.18 -4.74 -2.76
CA ALA A 68 -13.10 -3.61 -2.79
C ALA A 68 -14.33 -3.80 -1.89
N ASP A 69 -14.78 -5.05 -1.73
CA ASP A 69 -15.96 -5.41 -0.94
C ASP A 69 -15.64 -5.63 0.56
N VAL A 70 -14.37 -5.61 0.95
CA VAL A 70 -13.95 -5.87 2.34
C VAL A 70 -14.01 -4.60 3.17
N THR A 71 -14.59 -4.70 4.37
CA THR A 71 -14.66 -3.57 5.31
C THR A 71 -13.25 -3.11 5.69
N PRO A 72 -12.90 -1.82 5.51
CA PRO A 72 -11.54 -1.32 5.77
C PRO A 72 -11.07 -1.56 7.21
N ALA A 73 -11.98 -1.59 8.19
CA ALA A 73 -11.65 -1.85 9.59
C ALA A 73 -11.11 -3.28 9.84
N ARG A 74 -11.40 -4.23 8.93
CA ARG A 74 -10.91 -5.62 9.01
C ARG A 74 -9.56 -5.81 8.32
N LEU A 75 -9.16 -4.88 7.47
CA LEU A 75 -7.92 -4.99 6.71
C LEU A 75 -6.82 -4.18 7.40
N ARG A 76 -5.72 -4.85 7.73
CA ARG A 76 -4.54 -4.22 8.33
C ARG A 76 -3.37 -4.34 7.35
N LEU A 77 -2.71 -3.22 7.10
CA LEU A 77 -1.61 -3.13 6.12
C LEU A 77 -0.33 -2.68 6.81
N SER A 78 0.80 -3.29 6.44
CA SER A 78 2.12 -2.92 6.96
C SER A 78 3.15 -2.89 5.82
N PRO A 79 3.75 -1.73 5.50
CA PRO A 79 3.55 -0.42 6.14
C PRO A 79 2.17 0.21 5.85
N SER A 80 1.68 1.06 6.76
CA SER A 80 0.40 1.80 6.62
C SER A 80 0.62 3.29 6.31
N ALA A 81 -0.32 3.88 5.56
CA ALA A 81 -0.33 5.32 5.22
C ALA A 81 -0.45 6.22 6.45
N ASP A 82 -1.20 5.77 7.46
CA ASP A 82 -1.55 6.57 8.63
C ASP A 82 -0.45 6.57 9.70
N GLY A 83 0.72 6.01 9.39
CA GLY A 83 1.84 5.82 10.33
C GLY A 83 1.57 4.78 11.42
N ARG A 84 0.31 4.35 11.59
CA ARG A 84 -0.12 3.23 12.43
C ARG A 84 0.09 1.91 11.69
N SER A 85 1.32 1.61 11.28
CA SER A 85 1.66 0.25 10.88
C SER A 85 1.36 -0.65 12.08
N PHE A 86 0.55 -1.69 11.89
CA PHE A 86 0.50 -2.71 12.92
C PHE A 86 1.88 -3.36 12.97
N ASP A 87 2.40 -3.55 14.18
CA ASP A 87 3.66 -4.24 14.37
C ASP A 87 3.40 -5.68 13.95
N ALA A 88 3.81 -6.03 12.73
CA ALA A 88 3.64 -7.38 12.22
C ALA A 88 4.60 -8.24 13.03
N ALA A 89 4.09 -8.82 14.12
CA ALA A 89 4.83 -9.69 15.00
C ALA A 89 5.55 -10.76 14.15
N LEU A 90 6.75 -11.15 14.59
CA LEU A 90 7.49 -12.20 13.92
C LEU A 90 6.63 -13.46 13.87
N VAL A 91 6.60 -14.10 12.70
CA VAL A 91 5.95 -15.39 12.49
C VAL A 91 7.06 -16.41 12.21
N PRO A 92 7.07 -17.58 12.87
CA PRO A 92 6.14 -18.03 13.92
C PRO A 92 6.45 -17.44 15.31
N ALA A 93 5.42 -17.17 16.11
CA ALA A 93 5.50 -16.75 17.51
C ALA A 93 4.23 -17.05 18.30
N GLN A 94 4.38 -17.27 19.61
CA GLN A 94 3.25 -17.39 20.54
C GLN A 94 2.61 -16.02 20.80
N GLN A 95 1.29 -15.98 20.80
CA GLN A 95 0.48 -14.78 21.06
C GLN A 95 -0.02 -14.81 22.50
N GLU A 96 0.27 -13.75 23.24
CA GLU A 96 -0.27 -13.52 24.58
C GLU A 96 -1.58 -12.72 24.50
N PRO A 97 -2.62 -13.02 25.29
CA PRO A 97 -2.68 -14.02 26.38
C PRO A 97 -3.27 -15.37 25.98
N THR A 98 -3.53 -15.61 24.69
CA THR A 98 -4.26 -16.80 24.22
C THR A 98 -3.40 -18.06 24.16
N GLU A 99 -2.07 -17.93 24.31
CA GLU A 99 -1.08 -19.00 24.15
C GLU A 99 -1.07 -19.64 22.75
N ASN A 100 -1.84 -19.09 21.82
CA ASN A 100 -1.98 -19.50 20.44
C ASN A 100 -0.73 -19.16 19.63
N TRP A 101 -0.39 -19.99 18.66
CA TRP A 101 0.79 -19.80 17.83
C TRP A 101 0.44 -19.25 16.45
N SER A 102 1.20 -18.25 16.01
CA SER A 102 1.27 -17.83 14.62
C SER A 102 2.19 -18.78 13.85
N ALA A 103 1.87 -19.03 12.57
CA ALA A 103 2.64 -19.94 11.74
C ALA A 103 2.42 -19.66 10.25
N PHE A 104 3.43 -19.94 9.42
CA PHE A 104 3.24 -20.05 7.98
C PHE A 104 2.51 -21.34 7.65
N VAL A 105 1.60 -21.25 6.69
CA VAL A 105 0.76 -22.36 6.23
C VAL A 105 0.79 -22.47 4.72
N ALA A 106 0.60 -23.68 4.23
CA ALA A 106 0.45 -23.95 2.82
C ALA A 106 -0.92 -23.46 2.31
N PRO A 107 -1.05 -23.09 1.02
CA PRO A 107 -2.28 -22.52 0.46
C PRO A 107 -3.49 -23.47 0.50
N ASP A 108 -3.26 -24.77 0.50
CA ASP A 108 -4.26 -25.83 0.65
C ASP A 108 -4.78 -25.95 2.09
N LEU A 109 -3.99 -25.52 3.08
CA LEU A 109 -4.37 -25.52 4.50
C LEU A 109 -4.98 -24.19 4.97
N ALA A 110 -4.74 -23.10 4.25
CA ALA A 110 -5.28 -21.78 4.62
C ALA A 110 -6.81 -21.73 4.88
N PRO A 111 -7.68 -22.42 4.09
CA PRO A 111 -9.12 -22.44 4.38
C PRO A 111 -9.48 -23.07 5.74
N VAL A 112 -8.66 -23.99 6.24
CA VAL A 112 -8.89 -24.68 7.53
C VAL A 112 -8.80 -23.71 8.71
N PHE A 113 -8.05 -22.63 8.54
CA PHE A 113 -7.77 -21.64 9.58
C PHE A 113 -8.67 -20.39 9.49
N ALA A 114 -9.77 -20.44 8.73
CA ALA A 114 -10.67 -19.28 8.55
C ALA A 114 -11.38 -18.88 9.85
N ASP A 115 -11.81 -19.88 10.64
CA ASP A 115 -12.51 -19.67 11.93
C ASP A 115 -11.55 -19.63 13.11
N THR A 116 -10.47 -20.41 13.05
CA THR A 116 -9.43 -20.50 14.10
C THR A 116 -8.05 -20.19 13.51
N PRO A 117 -7.71 -18.92 13.23
CA PRO A 117 -6.44 -18.51 12.62
C PRO A 117 -5.25 -18.61 13.58
N TRP A 118 -4.99 -19.80 14.13
CA TRP A 118 -3.88 -20.11 15.00
C TRP A 118 -3.56 -21.61 15.05
N LEU A 119 -2.44 -21.95 15.67
CA LEU A 119 -2.12 -23.31 16.12
C LEU A 119 -2.15 -23.38 17.64
N ASP A 120 -2.63 -24.50 18.19
CA ASP A 120 -2.62 -24.76 19.64
C ASP A 120 -1.24 -25.22 20.15
N ILE A 121 -0.33 -25.59 19.24
CA ILE A 121 1.02 -26.07 19.54
C ILE A 121 2.06 -25.29 18.74
N PRO A 122 3.32 -25.19 19.22
CA PRO A 122 4.39 -24.55 18.47
C PRO A 122 4.60 -25.23 17.11
N PRO A 123 4.71 -24.46 16.02
CA PRO A 123 4.95 -25.03 14.70
C PRO A 123 6.36 -25.64 14.62
N GLY A 124 6.47 -26.77 13.91
CA GLY A 124 7.76 -27.43 13.68
C GLY A 124 8.69 -26.56 12.81
N ILE A 125 9.92 -26.35 13.26
CA ILE A 125 10.90 -25.45 12.63
C ILE A 125 11.22 -25.90 11.20
N GLU A 126 11.41 -27.20 10.99
CA GLU A 126 11.74 -27.78 9.69
C GLU A 126 10.59 -27.55 8.69
N GLY A 127 9.35 -27.78 9.11
CA GLY A 127 8.18 -27.56 8.27
C GLY A 127 7.99 -26.08 7.89
N GLN A 128 8.24 -25.16 8.84
CA GLN A 128 8.23 -23.73 8.56
C GLN A 128 9.34 -23.33 7.58
N ALA A 129 10.55 -23.87 7.77
CA ALA A 129 11.69 -23.61 6.89
C ALA A 129 11.41 -24.12 5.46
N ASP A 130 10.87 -25.34 5.32
CA ASP A 130 10.53 -25.92 4.02
C ASP A 130 9.45 -25.11 3.28
N LEU A 131 8.45 -24.58 4.00
CA LEU A 131 7.44 -23.69 3.43
C LEU A 131 8.08 -22.40 2.89
N LEU A 132 8.96 -21.78 3.69
CA LEU A 132 9.61 -20.52 3.33
C LEU A 132 10.66 -20.68 2.22
N ALA A 133 11.40 -21.80 2.22
CA ALA A 133 12.45 -22.08 1.23
C ALA A 133 11.91 -22.22 -0.21
N ARG A 134 10.61 -22.55 -0.35
CA ARG A 134 9.93 -22.67 -1.64
C ARG A 134 9.41 -21.32 -2.17
N LEU A 135 9.43 -20.27 -1.37
CA LEU A 135 8.95 -18.95 -1.76
C LEU A 135 10.03 -18.16 -2.50
N GLU A 136 9.59 -17.30 -3.40
CA GLU A 136 10.47 -16.41 -4.15
C GLU A 136 10.29 -14.95 -3.70
N SER A 137 11.40 -14.22 -3.60
CA SER A 137 11.36 -12.78 -3.39
C SER A 137 10.99 -12.04 -4.67
N ILE A 138 10.14 -11.02 -4.53
CA ILE A 138 9.75 -10.13 -5.61
C ILE A 138 10.98 -9.35 -6.10
N LYS A 139 11.30 -9.49 -7.39
CA LYS A 139 12.36 -8.73 -8.06
C LYS A 139 11.93 -7.28 -8.33
N PRO A 140 12.84 -6.29 -8.29
CA PRO A 140 12.50 -4.89 -8.52
C PRO A 140 11.79 -4.61 -9.84
N ALA A 141 12.19 -5.30 -10.93
CA ALA A 141 11.59 -5.15 -12.24
C ALA A 141 10.14 -5.67 -12.29
N ALA A 142 9.88 -6.84 -11.69
CA ALA A 142 8.54 -7.40 -11.59
C ALA A 142 7.61 -6.48 -10.78
N LEU A 143 8.11 -5.94 -9.67
CA LEU A 143 7.36 -5.00 -8.83
C LEU A 143 7.04 -3.70 -9.57
N ALA A 144 7.99 -3.14 -10.32
CA ALA A 144 7.76 -1.94 -11.13
C ALA A 144 6.67 -2.19 -12.19
N ALA A 145 6.72 -3.33 -12.88
CA ALA A 145 5.72 -3.71 -13.86
C ALA A 145 4.34 -3.96 -13.23
N ALA A 146 4.28 -4.63 -12.07
CA ALA A 146 3.05 -4.81 -11.30
C ALA A 146 2.43 -3.47 -10.89
N MET A 147 3.24 -2.51 -10.43
CA MET A 147 2.75 -1.18 -10.10
C MET A 147 2.18 -0.42 -11.31
N GLN A 148 2.71 -0.63 -12.52
CA GLN A 148 2.12 -0.07 -13.73
C GLN A 148 0.78 -0.73 -14.09
N ARG A 149 0.66 -2.05 -13.94
CA ARG A 149 -0.60 -2.79 -14.17
C ARG A 149 -1.69 -2.44 -13.16
N LEU A 150 -1.28 -2.11 -11.94
CA LEU A 150 -2.17 -1.71 -10.85
C LEU A 150 -2.62 -0.26 -10.92
N GLN A 151 -1.94 0.60 -11.70
CA GLN A 151 -2.40 1.97 -11.88
C GLN A 151 -3.82 1.92 -12.43
N PRO A 152 -4.78 2.62 -11.79
CA PRO A 152 -6.09 2.78 -12.38
C PRO A 152 -5.85 3.36 -13.78
N ALA A 153 -6.50 2.79 -14.79
CA ALA A 153 -6.50 3.38 -16.11
C ALA A 153 -7.04 4.80 -15.93
N VAL A 154 -6.14 5.78 -15.83
CA VAL A 154 -6.50 7.17 -16.01
C VAL A 154 -7.05 7.17 -17.42
N SER A 155 -8.37 7.19 -17.53
CA SER A 155 -9.05 7.48 -18.78
C SER A 155 -8.28 8.66 -19.38
N ALA A 156 -7.59 8.41 -20.49
CA ALA A 156 -6.88 9.40 -21.27
C ALA A 156 -7.91 10.35 -21.90
N GLY A 157 -8.53 11.15 -21.05
CA GLY A 157 -9.77 11.88 -21.32
C GLY A 157 -10.27 12.71 -20.14
N SER A 158 -9.43 13.03 -19.16
CA SER A 158 -9.73 14.10 -18.18
C SER A 158 -8.44 14.88 -17.91
N PRO A 159 -8.45 16.22 -18.04
CA PRO A 159 -7.27 17.03 -17.79
C PRO A 159 -6.81 16.84 -16.32
N PRO A 160 -5.52 16.99 -16.02
CA PRO A 160 -5.00 16.81 -14.68
C PRO A 160 -5.74 17.75 -13.73
N ALA A 161 -6.48 17.17 -12.79
CA ALA A 161 -6.95 17.89 -11.62
C ALA A 161 -5.71 18.34 -10.87
N THR A 162 -5.44 19.64 -10.94
CA THR A 162 -4.43 20.35 -10.17
C THR A 162 -4.56 19.95 -8.71
N GLN A 163 -3.63 19.12 -8.23
CA GLN A 163 -3.48 18.91 -6.79
C GLN A 163 -3.17 20.29 -6.18
N PRO A 164 -3.86 20.72 -5.11
CA PRO A 164 -3.45 21.93 -4.41
C PRO A 164 -2.02 21.71 -3.90
N PRO A 165 -1.07 22.61 -4.18
CA PRO A 165 0.26 22.50 -3.62
C PRO A 165 0.13 22.52 -2.08
N SER A 166 0.76 21.52 -1.48
CA SER A 166 1.05 21.42 -0.05
C SER A 166 1.37 22.80 0.53
N ALA A 167 0.64 23.16 1.58
CA ALA A 167 0.80 24.40 2.33
C ALA A 167 2.29 24.59 2.69
N GLY A 168 2.91 25.59 2.06
CA GLY A 168 4.33 25.90 2.24
C GLY A 168 5.01 26.58 1.05
N VAL A 169 4.40 26.59 -0.14
CA VAL A 169 4.94 27.31 -1.31
C VAL A 169 4.45 28.75 -1.29
N ASP A 170 5.37 29.72 -1.29
CA ASP A 170 5.08 31.14 -1.47
C ASP A 170 4.27 31.34 -2.78
N PRO A 171 3.04 31.90 -2.73
CA PRO A 171 2.18 32.08 -3.90
C PRO A 171 2.88 32.79 -5.06
N LYS A 172 3.78 33.72 -4.77
CA LYS A 172 4.54 34.45 -5.80
C LYS A 172 5.51 33.54 -6.55
N HIS A 173 6.20 32.67 -5.81
CA HIS A 173 7.15 31.72 -6.38
C HIS A 173 6.45 30.70 -7.28
N PHE A 174 5.27 30.23 -6.86
CA PHE A 174 4.43 29.35 -7.67
C PHE A 174 4.03 30.01 -9.01
N LEU A 175 3.53 31.25 -8.98
CA LEU A 175 3.14 31.97 -10.19
C LEU A 175 4.34 32.23 -11.12
N GLN A 176 5.52 32.50 -10.56
CA GLN A 176 6.76 32.62 -11.35
C GLN A 176 7.18 31.30 -12.00
N GLN A 177 7.03 30.18 -11.31
CA GLN A 177 7.27 28.86 -11.89
C GLN A 177 6.32 28.55 -13.04
N VAL A 178 5.02 28.83 -12.87
CA VAL A 178 4.01 28.65 -13.93
C VAL A 178 4.30 29.53 -15.15
N LEU A 179 4.76 30.78 -14.94
CA LEU A 179 5.13 31.69 -16.03
C LEU A 179 6.35 31.19 -16.84
N ASN A 180 7.35 30.63 -16.16
CA ASN A 180 8.60 30.15 -16.76
C ASN A 180 8.51 28.73 -17.33
N ASP A 181 7.41 28.01 -17.10
CA ASP A 181 7.20 26.67 -17.63
C ASP A 181 6.77 26.71 -19.11
N GLU A 182 7.68 26.30 -20.01
CA GLU A 182 7.41 26.26 -21.45
C GLU A 182 6.38 25.19 -21.85
N THR A 183 6.16 24.19 -20.99
CA THR A 183 5.17 23.11 -21.21
C THR A 183 3.77 23.50 -20.72
N ALA A 184 3.66 24.52 -19.87
CA ALA A 184 2.37 25.05 -19.42
C ALA A 184 1.63 25.75 -20.57
N ALA A 185 0.30 25.62 -20.61
CA ALA A 185 -0.51 26.26 -21.65
C ALA A 185 -0.33 27.80 -21.64
N LEU A 186 -0.24 28.42 -22.82
CA LEU A 186 -0.02 29.87 -22.94
C LEU A 186 -1.06 30.70 -22.16
N ALA A 187 -2.32 30.23 -22.10
CA ALA A 187 -3.38 30.87 -21.33
C ALA A 187 -3.09 30.89 -19.82
N LEU A 188 -2.54 29.80 -19.26
CA LEU A 188 -2.14 29.71 -17.85
C LEU A 188 -0.96 30.65 -17.56
N ARG A 189 0.01 30.75 -18.48
CA ARG A 189 1.13 31.71 -18.39
C ARG A 189 0.63 33.16 -18.38
N VAL A 190 -0.36 33.49 -19.22
CA VAL A 190 -0.97 34.83 -19.26
C VAL A 190 -1.72 35.16 -17.96
N GLU A 191 -2.47 34.20 -17.40
CA GLU A 191 -3.18 34.41 -16.13
C GLU A 191 -2.21 34.54 -14.95
N ALA A 192 -1.11 33.77 -14.93
CA ALA A 192 -0.06 33.92 -13.93
C ALA A 192 0.65 35.28 -14.01
N ALA A 193 0.93 35.77 -15.22
CA ALA A 193 1.49 37.11 -15.43
C ALA A 193 0.55 38.21 -14.94
N LYS A 194 -0.76 38.12 -15.23
CA LYS A 194 -1.77 39.07 -14.74
C LYS A 194 -1.87 39.06 -13.21
N ALA A 195 -1.83 37.89 -12.59
CA ALA A 195 -1.86 37.76 -11.14
C ALA A 195 -0.63 38.39 -10.48
N LEU A 196 0.56 38.21 -11.06
CA LEU A 196 1.80 38.86 -10.58
C LEU A 196 1.75 40.39 -10.73
N LEU A 197 1.18 40.92 -11.82
CA LEU A 197 1.00 42.36 -12.02
C LEU A 197 0.04 42.95 -10.98
N ARG A 198 -1.13 42.33 -10.77
CA ARG A 198 -2.09 42.78 -9.75
C ARG A 198 -1.51 42.77 -8.34
N HIS A 199 -0.66 41.80 -8.03
CA HIS A 199 0.02 41.72 -6.74
C HIS A 199 1.14 42.76 -6.61
N ALA A 200 1.85 43.08 -7.69
CA ALA A 200 2.82 44.18 -7.72
C ALA A 200 2.15 45.56 -7.58
N GLU A 201 0.89 45.69 -8.04
CA GLU A 201 0.06 46.89 -7.89
C GLU A 201 -0.58 47.04 -6.50
N GLN A 202 -0.39 46.07 -5.58
CA GLN A 202 -0.79 46.18 -4.17
C GLN A 202 0.42 46.47 -3.27
N PRO A 203 0.86 47.74 -3.15
CA PRO A 203 1.80 48.13 -2.11
C PRO A 203 1.10 48.18 -0.75
N GLY A 204 1.42 47.24 0.14
CA GLY A 204 1.37 47.38 1.60
C GLY A 204 0.02 47.76 2.25
N SER A 205 -0.80 46.75 2.56
CA SER A 205 -1.65 46.84 3.75
C SER A 205 -0.76 46.60 4.98
N ARG A 206 -0.38 47.71 5.59
CA ARG A 206 0.38 47.84 6.83
C ARG A 206 -0.04 46.81 7.88
N GLN A 207 0.96 46.08 8.38
CA GLN A 207 0.91 45.28 9.59
C GLN A 207 0.93 46.25 10.78
N ASP A 208 -0.20 46.37 11.47
CA ASP A 208 -0.37 46.99 12.79
C ASP A 208 -1.36 46.09 13.55
N ASP A 209 -0.83 45.09 14.26
CA ASP A 209 -1.00 44.87 15.71
C ASP A 209 0.01 43.79 16.18
#